data_AF-A0AAD9JS56-F1
#
_entry.id   AF-A0AAD9JS56-F1
#
_cell.length_a   1.000
_cell.length_b   1.000
_cell.length_c   1.000
_cell.angle_alpha   90.00
_cell.angle_beta   90.00
_cell.angle_gamma   90.00
#
_symmetry.space_group_name_H-M   'P 1'
#
loop_
_entity.id
_entity.type
_entity.pdbx_description
1 polymer ?
#
loop_
_entity_poly.entity_id
_entity_poly.type
_entity_poly.pdbx_seq_one_letter_code
_entity_poly.pdbx_strand_id
1 'polypeptide(L)'
;MQESLCDSIFPSYRYTMKTLIVLLCAAICVRAQVTGTDPPDGSCLCMNANGVNVRDSGCGNIIGTANAGECYVYSGNKVSCELNGTPYEYFEVTFGSAMGWMAGDYMDLSDDSMCQPDSPYDPRPGNCGSVSIVTRSEWNARDPLWTIPPLPNIPVTMAFIHHTVTPHCYNEADCITQVRGIQNYHMDSNGWPDIAYNFLVGEDGQAYEGRGWNKEGAHTYGYNDV
;
A
#
# COMPACT_ATOMS: atom_id res chain seq x y z
N MET A 1 11.74 11.10 -23.42
CA MET A 1 12.79 11.67 -22.54
C MET A 1 12.28 11.72 -21.10
N GLN A 2 11.89 10.58 -20.52
CA GLN A 2 11.15 10.55 -19.24
C GLN A 2 11.74 9.56 -18.22
N GLU A 3 12.89 8.95 -18.54
CA GLU A 3 13.47 7.85 -17.76
C GLU A 3 14.53 8.30 -16.74
N SER A 4 15.01 9.55 -16.76
CA SER A 4 16.26 9.91 -16.06
C SER A 4 16.14 10.68 -14.75
N LEU A 5 14.97 10.70 -14.08
CA LEU A 5 14.76 11.52 -12.87
C LEU A 5 14.38 10.74 -11.59
N CYS A 6 14.20 9.42 -11.66
CA CYS A 6 13.71 8.64 -10.50
C CYS A 6 14.81 8.09 -9.56
N ASP A 7 16.08 8.06 -9.97
CA ASP A 7 17.14 7.35 -9.21
C ASP A 7 17.75 8.13 -8.04
N SER A 8 17.37 9.39 -7.79
CA SER A 8 18.17 10.27 -6.90
C SER A 8 17.59 10.60 -5.52
N ILE A 9 16.40 10.13 -5.11
CA ILE A 9 15.67 10.83 -4.03
C ILE A 9 15.60 10.12 -2.66
N PHE A 10 15.77 8.81 -2.47
CA PHE A 10 15.59 8.24 -1.11
C PHE A 10 16.56 7.11 -0.69
N PRO A 11 17.59 7.40 0.13
CA PRO A 11 18.24 6.41 0.98
C PRO A 11 17.46 6.29 2.30
N SER A 12 16.93 5.10 2.57
CA SER A 12 16.60 4.56 3.91
C SER A 12 15.82 5.46 4.89
N TYR A 13 14.49 5.29 4.95
CA TYR A 13 13.71 5.64 6.15
C TYR A 13 12.71 4.52 6.48
N ARG A 14 12.94 3.84 7.61
CA ARG A 14 12.00 2.93 8.27
C ARG A 14 11.14 3.76 9.22
N TYR A 15 9.84 3.90 8.92
CA TYR A 15 8.81 4.27 9.90
C TYR A 15 7.54 3.48 9.57
N THR A 16 6.94 2.91 10.61
CA THR A 16 5.73 2.08 10.61
C THR A 16 4.59 2.76 9.84
N MET A 17 4.17 2.13 8.72
CA MET A 17 3.27 2.73 7.74
C MET A 17 1.80 2.71 8.18
N LYS A 18 1.16 3.87 8.19
CA LYS A 18 -0.27 4.04 7.91
C LYS A 18 -0.39 4.94 6.69
N THR A 19 -0.72 4.32 5.56
CA THR A 19 -1.01 4.91 4.23
C THR A 19 0.15 5.67 3.58
N LEU A 20 0.80 5.00 2.62
CA LEU A 20 1.91 5.51 1.80
C LEU A 20 1.40 5.81 0.38
N ILE A 21 1.71 6.99 -0.18
CA ILE A 21 1.37 7.42 -1.55
C ILE A 21 2.66 7.54 -2.39
N VAL A 22 2.61 7.17 -3.67
CA VAL A 22 3.59 7.45 -4.73
C VAL A 22 2.83 7.89 -5.99
N LEU A 23 3.42 8.88 -6.65
CA LEU A 23 3.12 9.38 -7.99
C LEU A 23 2.54 8.33 -8.96
N LEU A 24 1.48 8.70 -9.66
CA LEU A 24 0.80 7.97 -10.74
C LEU A 24 1.66 7.72 -12.02
N CYS A 25 2.97 7.52 -11.87
CA CYS A 25 3.81 6.81 -12.84
C CYS A 25 4.65 5.68 -12.20
N ALA A 26 4.57 5.48 -10.88
CA ALA A 26 5.08 4.31 -10.21
C ALA A 26 4.04 3.86 -9.17
N ALA A 27 3.26 2.86 -9.56
CA ALA A 27 2.55 1.91 -8.72
C ALA A 27 2.68 2.12 -7.19
N ILE A 28 1.60 2.60 -6.56
CA ILE A 28 1.40 2.32 -5.15
C ILE A 28 0.83 0.91 -5.07
N CYS A 29 1.71 -0.07 -4.94
CA CYS A 29 1.38 -1.31 -4.28
C CYS A 29 1.94 -1.19 -2.86
N VAL A 30 1.19 -0.64 -1.91
CA VAL A 30 1.56 -0.79 -0.50
C VAL A 30 1.29 -2.25 -0.16
N ARG A 31 2.32 -3.10 -0.22
CA ARG A 31 2.26 -4.44 0.35
C ARG A 31 2.14 -4.28 1.87
N ALA A 32 1.07 -4.81 2.45
CA ALA A 32 0.97 -4.97 3.89
C ALA A 32 1.89 -6.13 4.29
N GLN A 33 3.14 -5.80 4.64
CA GLN A 33 4.06 -6.76 5.23
C GLN A 33 3.41 -7.37 6.48
N VAL A 34 3.62 -8.66 6.69
CA VAL A 34 3.07 -9.33 7.88
C VAL A 34 3.74 -8.86 9.17
N THR A 35 4.94 -8.27 9.09
CA THR A 35 5.66 -7.72 10.25
C THR A 35 4.81 -6.70 11.00
N GLY A 36 4.65 -6.90 12.31
CA GLY A 36 3.85 -6.03 13.18
C GLY A 36 2.33 -6.30 13.13
N THR A 37 1.91 -7.39 12.48
CA THR A 37 0.52 -7.85 12.45
C THR A 37 0.35 -9.17 13.22
N ASP A 38 -0.90 -9.56 13.50
CA ASP A 38 -1.24 -10.84 14.11
C ASP A 38 -2.20 -11.61 13.18
N PRO A 39 -1.66 -12.33 12.17
CA PRO A 39 -2.47 -13.12 11.25
C PRO A 39 -3.25 -14.22 11.99
N PRO A 40 -4.49 -14.53 11.58
CA PRO A 40 -5.18 -15.72 12.08
C PRO A 40 -4.36 -17.01 11.86
N ASP A 41 -4.45 -17.95 12.78
CA ASP A 41 -3.88 -19.29 12.58
C ASP A 41 -4.49 -19.95 11.33
N GLY A 42 -3.65 -20.62 10.53
CA GLY A 42 -4.00 -21.15 9.23
C GLY A 42 -3.99 -20.14 8.07
N SER A 43 -3.64 -18.88 8.30
CA SER A 43 -3.54 -17.88 7.23
C SER A 43 -2.43 -18.22 6.24
N CYS A 44 -2.69 -17.95 4.97
CA CYS A 44 -1.67 -17.98 3.94
C CYS A 44 -0.77 -16.74 4.03
N LEU A 45 0.54 -16.94 4.14
CA LEU A 45 1.54 -15.87 4.05
C LEU A 45 2.25 -16.00 2.69
N CYS A 46 2.04 -15.02 1.80
CA CYS A 46 2.63 -15.06 0.48
C CYS A 46 4.08 -14.58 0.51
N MET A 47 4.98 -15.44 0.04
CA MET A 47 6.39 -15.10 -0.08
C MET A 47 6.60 -14.10 -1.23
N ASN A 48 7.32 -13.01 -0.96
CA ASN A 48 7.55 -11.94 -1.92
C ASN A 48 8.99 -11.87 -2.49
N ALA A 49 9.89 -12.70 -1.98
CA ALA A 49 11.29 -12.77 -2.40
C ALA A 49 11.73 -14.21 -2.68
N ASN A 50 12.69 -14.36 -3.59
CA ASN A 50 13.29 -15.66 -3.90
C ASN A 50 14.48 -15.96 -2.97
N GLY A 51 14.67 -17.23 -2.63
CA GLY A 51 15.82 -17.66 -1.82
C GLY A 51 15.77 -17.20 -0.37
N VAL A 52 14.58 -16.98 0.19
CA VAL A 52 14.42 -16.58 1.59
C VAL A 52 14.72 -17.78 2.48
N ASN A 53 15.58 -17.57 3.50
CA ASN A 53 15.99 -18.64 4.40
C ASN A 53 14.81 -19.12 5.25
N VAL A 54 14.55 -20.43 5.19
CA VAL A 54 13.66 -21.14 6.13
C VAL A 54 14.53 -21.71 7.23
N ARG A 55 14.16 -21.49 8.50
CA ARG A 55 14.94 -21.91 9.66
C ARG A 55 14.20 -22.92 10.54
N ASP A 56 14.95 -23.70 11.32
CA ASP A 56 14.41 -24.66 12.31
C ASP A 56 13.72 -23.98 13.52
N SER A 57 14.06 -22.72 13.76
CA SER A 57 13.53 -21.80 14.77
C SER A 57 13.81 -20.36 14.30
N GLY A 58 13.15 -19.34 14.85
CA GLY A 58 13.26 -17.95 14.36
C GLY A 58 14.68 -17.50 13.95
N CYS A 59 15.65 -17.56 14.87
CA CYS A 59 17.06 -17.23 14.59
C CYS A 59 17.97 -18.47 14.58
N GLY A 60 17.40 -19.66 14.36
CA GLY A 60 18.13 -20.92 14.36
C GLY A 60 18.82 -21.23 13.03
N ASN A 61 19.07 -22.51 12.77
CA ASN A 61 19.81 -22.94 11.59
C ASN A 61 18.93 -22.90 10.34
N ILE A 62 19.55 -22.67 9.19
CA ILE A 62 18.86 -22.73 7.89
C ILE A 62 18.57 -24.19 7.55
N ILE A 63 17.31 -24.51 7.28
CA ILE A 63 16.82 -25.85 6.89
C ILE A 63 16.34 -25.91 5.44
N GLY A 64 16.17 -24.75 4.80
CA GLY A 64 15.71 -24.68 3.42
C GLY A 64 15.62 -23.24 2.92
N THR A 65 15.05 -23.11 1.73
CA THR A 65 14.80 -21.82 1.07
C THR A 65 13.39 -21.79 0.51
N ALA A 66 12.72 -20.66 0.68
CA ALA A 66 11.41 -20.35 0.11
C ALA A 66 11.56 -19.42 -1.10
N ASN A 67 10.62 -19.54 -2.05
CA ASN A 67 10.61 -18.71 -3.25
C ASN A 67 9.35 -17.86 -3.35
N ALA A 68 9.45 -16.77 -4.13
CA ALA A 68 8.36 -15.83 -4.30
C ALA A 68 7.17 -16.50 -5.02
N GLY A 69 5.96 -16.11 -4.62
CA GLY A 69 4.72 -16.66 -5.18
C GLY A 69 4.30 -18.00 -4.61
N GLU A 70 4.90 -18.43 -3.51
CA GLU A 70 4.46 -19.59 -2.75
C GLU A 70 3.70 -19.15 -1.50
N CYS A 71 2.62 -19.88 -1.21
CA CYS A 71 1.85 -19.73 0.01
C CYS A 71 2.45 -20.59 1.11
N TYR A 72 2.70 -19.97 2.27
CA TYR A 72 3.13 -20.67 3.47
C TYR A 72 2.10 -20.50 4.57
N VAL A 73 1.55 -21.63 5.04
CA VAL A 73 0.47 -21.63 6.04
C VAL A 73 1.05 -21.32 7.41
N TYR A 74 0.63 -20.21 7.99
CA TYR A 74 0.97 -19.76 9.33
C TYR A 74 0.38 -20.68 10.40
N SER A 75 1.17 -21.04 11.41
CA SER A 75 0.74 -21.92 12.52
C SER A 75 0.38 -21.18 13.81
N GLY A 76 0.24 -19.86 13.77
CA GLY A 76 -0.15 -19.06 14.93
C GLY A 76 1.01 -18.62 15.83
N ASN A 77 2.24 -19.04 15.57
CA ASN A 77 3.40 -18.70 16.39
C ASN A 77 4.35 -17.72 15.68
N LYS A 78 4.74 -16.65 16.38
CA LYS A 78 5.78 -15.72 15.92
C LYS A 78 6.80 -15.41 17.01
N VAL A 79 8.01 -15.07 16.60
CA VAL A 79 9.11 -14.73 17.51
C VAL A 79 9.94 -13.59 16.95
N SER A 80 10.28 -12.63 17.80
CA SER A 80 11.24 -11.59 17.45
C SER A 80 12.63 -11.98 17.94
N CYS A 81 13.62 -11.92 17.06
CA CYS A 81 15.01 -12.21 17.41
C CYS A 81 15.99 -11.47 16.50
N GLU A 82 17.24 -11.36 16.93
CA GLU A 82 18.28 -10.62 16.20
C GLU A 82 19.24 -11.57 15.47
N LEU A 83 19.48 -11.30 14.20
CA LEU A 83 20.54 -11.93 13.42
C LEU A 83 21.55 -10.88 12.98
N ASN A 84 22.82 -11.06 13.35
CA ASN A 84 23.91 -10.15 12.98
C ASN A 84 23.60 -8.68 13.30
N GLY A 85 22.93 -8.42 14.43
CA GLY A 85 22.53 -7.07 14.86
C GLY A 85 21.32 -6.49 14.13
N THR A 86 20.63 -7.27 13.30
CA THR A 86 19.38 -6.87 12.65
C THR A 86 18.20 -7.62 13.29
N PRO A 87 17.22 -6.92 13.90
CA PRO A 87 16.03 -7.56 14.44
C PRO A 87 15.09 -8.00 13.31
N TYR A 88 14.53 -9.20 13.47
CA TYR A 88 13.52 -9.76 12.58
C TYR A 88 12.37 -10.34 13.41
N GLU A 89 11.15 -10.19 12.92
CA GLU A 89 10.00 -10.98 13.37
C GLU A 89 9.88 -12.20 12.47
N TYR A 90 9.93 -13.38 13.04
CA TYR A 90 9.82 -14.66 12.35
C TYR A 90 8.46 -15.27 12.62
N PHE A 91 7.86 -15.82 11.57
CA PHE A 91 6.56 -16.49 11.62
C PHE A 91 6.79 -17.98 11.38
N GLU A 92 6.18 -18.81 12.22
CA GLU A 92 6.20 -20.25 12.08
C GLU A 92 5.20 -20.68 11.00
N VAL A 93 5.67 -21.49 10.06
CA VAL A 93 4.92 -21.92 8.89
C VAL A 93 5.08 -23.41 8.64
N THR A 94 4.12 -23.99 7.92
CA THR A 94 4.26 -25.35 7.40
C THR A 94 5.26 -25.35 6.22
N PHE A 95 6.33 -26.15 6.32
CA PHE A 95 7.36 -26.29 5.30
C PHE A 95 7.58 -27.77 4.95
N GLY A 96 6.92 -28.24 3.88
CA GLY A 96 6.94 -29.65 3.50
C GLY A 96 6.32 -30.54 4.59
N SER A 97 7.12 -31.41 5.21
CA SER A 97 6.70 -32.29 6.31
C SER A 97 7.14 -31.80 7.69
N ALA A 98 7.68 -30.58 7.79
CA ALA A 98 8.20 -30.00 9.03
C ALA A 98 7.63 -28.59 9.24
N MET A 99 7.87 -28.03 10.43
CA MET A 99 7.68 -26.59 10.67
C MET A 99 8.95 -25.84 10.27
N GLY A 100 8.78 -24.65 9.74
CA GLY A 100 9.86 -23.73 9.41
C GLY A 100 9.56 -22.33 9.92
N TRP A 101 10.60 -21.53 10.06
CA TRP A 101 10.49 -20.13 10.49
C TRP A 101 11.04 -19.22 9.40
N MET A 102 10.24 -18.24 8.98
CA MET A 102 10.58 -17.29 7.92
C MET A 102 10.38 -15.85 8.39
N ALA A 103 11.19 -14.93 7.89
CA ALA A 103 11.16 -13.54 8.36
C ALA A 103 10.00 -12.77 7.69
N GLY A 104 9.20 -12.09 8.51
CA GLY A 104 7.99 -11.37 8.10
C GLY A 104 8.21 -10.28 7.05
N ASP A 105 9.41 -9.69 7.02
CA ASP A 105 9.74 -8.65 6.03
C ASP A 105 9.68 -9.16 4.58
N TYR A 106 9.73 -10.48 4.37
CA TYR A 106 9.61 -11.14 3.07
C TYR A 106 8.24 -11.78 2.82
N MET A 107 7.25 -11.50 3.68
CA MET A 107 5.91 -12.09 3.60
C MET A 107 4.83 -11.01 3.66
N ASP A 108 3.78 -11.20 2.86
CA ASP A 108 2.63 -10.30 2.86
C ASP A 108 1.37 -11.02 3.36
N LEU A 109 0.52 -10.26 4.05
CA LEU A 109 -0.84 -10.68 4.35
C LEU A 109 -1.70 -10.55 3.10
N SER A 110 -2.19 -11.67 2.60
CA SER A 110 -3.11 -11.66 1.46
C SER A 110 -4.12 -12.81 1.54
N ASP A 111 -5.22 -12.69 0.79
CA ASP A 111 -6.15 -13.80 0.59
C ASP A 111 -5.49 -14.92 -0.23
N ASP A 112 -5.92 -16.17 -0.04
CA ASP A 112 -5.34 -17.41 -0.62
C ASP A 112 -5.29 -17.36 -2.18
N SER A 113 -6.16 -16.53 -2.77
CA SER A 113 -6.23 -16.23 -4.20
C SER A 113 -5.08 -15.36 -4.76
N MET A 114 -4.23 -14.79 -3.89
CA MET A 114 -3.22 -13.78 -4.27
C MET A 114 -1.78 -14.28 -4.36
N CYS A 115 -1.47 -15.51 -3.91
CA CYS A 115 -0.12 -16.08 -4.10
C CYS A 115 0.16 -16.53 -5.55
N GLN A 116 -0.82 -16.48 -6.45
CA GLN A 116 -0.67 -17.03 -7.80
C GLN A 116 0.25 -16.16 -8.69
N PRO A 117 1.22 -16.75 -9.42
CA PRO A 117 2.09 -16.05 -10.38
C PRO A 117 1.40 -15.32 -11.53
N ASP A 118 0.13 -15.63 -11.77
CA ASP A 118 -0.65 -15.08 -12.86
C ASP A 118 -1.93 -14.38 -12.36
N SER A 119 -2.01 -14.06 -11.06
CA SER A 119 -3.13 -13.27 -10.55
C SER A 119 -3.07 -11.86 -11.13
N PRO A 120 -4.18 -11.30 -11.65
CA PRO A 120 -4.24 -9.90 -12.07
C PRO A 120 -3.99 -8.91 -10.90
N TYR A 121 -3.89 -9.43 -9.67
CA TYR A 121 -3.53 -8.71 -8.44
C TYR A 121 -2.13 -9.09 -7.89
N ASP A 122 -1.27 -9.77 -8.67
CA ASP A 122 0.10 -10.13 -8.25
C ASP A 122 1.01 -8.88 -8.12
N PRO A 123 1.61 -8.63 -6.94
CA PRO A 123 2.45 -7.46 -6.74
C PRO A 123 3.95 -7.67 -7.03
N ARG A 124 4.37 -8.78 -7.68
CA ARG A 124 5.77 -9.01 -8.11
C ARG A 124 6.27 -7.87 -9.04
N PRO A 125 7.59 -7.71 -9.29
CA PRO A 125 8.11 -6.74 -10.27
C PRO A 125 7.83 -7.18 -11.72
N GLY A 126 6.64 -7.71 -11.98
CA GLY A 126 6.06 -7.89 -13.28
C GLY A 126 4.99 -6.82 -13.43
N ASN A 127 5.27 -5.83 -14.27
CA ASN A 127 4.31 -4.90 -14.86
C ASN A 127 3.13 -4.56 -13.95
N CYS A 128 3.32 -3.64 -12.99
CA CYS A 128 2.20 -3.10 -12.22
C CYS A 128 1.11 -2.72 -13.23
N GLY A 129 -0.01 -3.45 -13.18
CA GLY A 129 -1.18 -3.09 -13.96
C GLY A 129 -1.47 -1.61 -13.73
N SER A 130 -2.00 -0.95 -14.74
CA SER A 130 -2.46 0.43 -14.60
C SER A 130 -3.24 0.57 -13.29
N VAL A 131 -2.81 1.48 -12.41
CA VAL A 131 -3.55 1.79 -11.17
C VAL A 131 -5.01 2.04 -11.55
N SER A 132 -5.93 1.25 -11.00
CA SER A 132 -7.36 1.47 -11.21
C SER A 132 -7.75 2.77 -10.53
N ILE A 133 -8.20 3.75 -11.31
CA ILE A 133 -8.70 5.02 -10.80
C ILE A 133 -10.22 4.96 -10.82
N VAL A 134 -10.82 4.87 -9.63
CA VAL A 134 -12.25 5.08 -9.42
C VAL A 134 -12.52 6.57 -9.63
N THR A 135 -13.09 6.89 -10.78
CA THR A 135 -13.45 8.23 -11.22
C THR A 135 -14.49 8.86 -10.31
N ARG A 136 -14.57 10.20 -10.35
CA ARG A 136 -15.60 10.95 -9.62
C ARG A 136 -17.01 10.42 -9.83
N SER A 137 -17.36 10.02 -11.04
CA SER A 137 -18.68 9.45 -11.33
C SER A 137 -18.90 8.09 -10.66
N GLU A 138 -17.88 7.23 -10.62
CA GLU A 138 -18.01 5.87 -10.08
C GLU A 138 -18.23 5.87 -8.56
N TRP A 139 -17.56 6.77 -7.82
CA TRP A 139 -17.79 6.92 -6.38
C TRP A 139 -18.93 7.88 -6.03
N ASN A 140 -19.69 8.37 -7.02
CA ASN A 140 -20.81 9.31 -6.86
C ASN A 140 -20.41 10.62 -6.15
N ALA A 141 -19.37 11.27 -6.66
CA ALA A 141 -18.91 12.57 -6.20
C ALA A 141 -19.98 13.65 -6.36
N ARG A 142 -20.09 14.53 -5.35
CA ARG A 142 -20.78 15.81 -5.51
C ARG A 142 -20.01 16.71 -6.48
N ASP A 143 -20.73 17.56 -7.19
CA ASP A 143 -20.11 18.63 -7.96
C ASP A 143 -19.45 19.65 -7.02
N PRO A 144 -18.32 20.25 -7.42
CA PRO A 144 -17.72 21.35 -6.67
C PRO A 144 -18.69 22.52 -6.49
N LEU A 145 -18.70 23.15 -5.31
CA LEU A 145 -19.54 24.32 -5.01
C LEU A 145 -19.16 25.55 -5.86
N TRP A 146 -17.88 25.66 -6.25
CA TRP A 146 -17.39 26.67 -7.18
C TRP A 146 -16.17 26.16 -7.95
N THR A 147 -15.77 26.93 -8.96
CA THR A 147 -14.63 26.60 -9.82
C THR A 147 -13.35 26.54 -8.98
N ILE A 148 -12.65 25.41 -9.09
CA ILE A 148 -11.32 25.21 -8.52
C ILE A 148 -10.31 25.68 -9.56
N PRO A 149 -9.31 26.52 -9.20
CA PRO A 149 -8.31 26.97 -10.15
C PRO A 149 -7.52 25.78 -10.74
N PRO A 150 -7.09 25.88 -12.02
CA PRO A 150 -6.22 24.88 -12.61
C PRO A 150 -4.81 25.00 -12.03
N LEU A 151 -4.04 23.91 -12.04
CA LEU A 151 -2.63 23.97 -11.72
C LEU A 151 -1.89 24.86 -12.73
N PRO A 152 -1.09 25.84 -12.26
CA PRO A 152 -0.40 26.78 -13.14
C PRO A 152 0.75 26.13 -13.93
N ASN A 153 1.35 25.05 -13.40
CA ASN A 153 2.49 24.38 -14.01
C ASN A 153 2.20 22.88 -14.20
N ILE A 154 2.24 22.44 -15.46
CA ILE A 154 2.11 21.04 -15.84
C ILE A 154 3.29 20.73 -16.79
N PRO A 155 4.04 19.61 -16.60
CA PRO A 155 3.84 18.58 -15.58
C PRO A 155 4.16 19.08 -14.17
N VAL A 156 3.40 18.59 -13.18
CA VAL A 156 3.72 18.80 -11.76
C VAL A 156 5.08 18.19 -11.44
N THR A 157 5.83 18.84 -10.54
CA THR A 157 7.18 18.40 -10.17
C THR A 157 7.29 17.94 -8.72
N MET A 158 6.25 18.19 -7.92
CA MET A 158 6.18 17.83 -6.52
C MET A 158 4.92 17.00 -6.24
N ALA A 159 5.02 16.14 -5.22
CA ALA A 159 3.89 15.39 -4.71
C ALA A 159 3.89 15.51 -3.18
N PHE A 160 2.70 15.74 -2.61
CA PHE A 160 2.50 15.82 -1.17
C PHE A 160 1.67 14.63 -0.70
N ILE A 161 2.21 13.93 0.29
CA ILE A 161 1.64 12.69 0.82
C ILE A 161 0.95 13.00 2.14
N HIS A 162 -0.31 12.60 2.28
CA HIS A 162 -1.13 12.80 3.47
C HIS A 162 -1.89 11.53 3.82
N HIS A 163 -2.13 11.33 5.12
CA HIS A 163 -3.16 10.40 5.60
C HIS A 163 -4.47 11.17 5.85
N THR A 164 -5.61 10.48 5.77
CA THR A 164 -6.94 11.10 5.95
C THR A 164 -7.38 11.22 7.40
N VAL A 165 -6.77 10.48 8.33
CA VAL A 165 -7.22 10.34 9.73
C VAL A 165 -8.68 9.84 9.82
N THR A 166 -9.08 9.00 8.88
CA THR A 166 -10.40 8.32 8.88
C THR A 166 -10.25 6.85 9.25
N PRO A 167 -11.34 6.15 9.61
CA PRO A 167 -11.32 4.69 9.73
C PRO A 167 -10.83 4.00 8.45
N HIS A 168 -10.34 2.78 8.64
CA HIS A 168 -9.89 1.84 7.62
C HIS A 168 -11.01 1.48 6.62
N CYS A 169 -10.64 1.05 5.41
CA CYS A 169 -11.58 0.58 4.40
C CYS A 169 -10.92 -0.50 3.53
N TYR A 170 -11.51 -1.69 3.46
CA TYR A 170 -10.86 -2.87 2.86
C TYR A 170 -11.56 -3.39 1.59
N ASN A 171 -12.71 -2.84 1.25
CA ASN A 171 -13.42 -3.12 0.01
C ASN A 171 -13.90 -1.82 -0.62
N GLU A 172 -14.19 -1.87 -1.92
CA GLU A 172 -14.54 -0.69 -2.70
C GLU A 172 -15.75 0.07 -2.13
N ALA A 173 -16.80 -0.63 -1.68
CA ALA A 173 -18.00 0.01 -1.16
C ALA A 173 -17.73 0.80 0.13
N ASP A 174 -16.91 0.25 1.03
CA ASP A 174 -16.48 0.93 2.25
C ASP A 174 -15.57 2.11 1.91
N CYS A 175 -14.62 1.94 0.99
CA CYS A 175 -13.73 3.02 0.60
C CYS A 175 -14.46 4.16 -0.13
N ILE A 176 -15.45 3.87 -0.99
CA ILE A 176 -16.35 4.88 -1.56
C ILE A 176 -17.09 5.62 -0.44
N THR A 177 -17.61 4.90 0.56
CA THR A 177 -18.31 5.53 1.69
C THR A 177 -17.39 6.49 2.45
N GLN A 178 -16.14 6.10 2.67
CA GLN A 178 -15.14 6.96 3.33
C GLN A 178 -14.78 8.19 2.49
N VAL A 179 -14.52 8.02 1.20
CA VAL A 179 -14.20 9.13 0.28
C VAL A 179 -15.35 10.14 0.23
N ARG A 180 -16.60 9.66 0.16
CA ARG A 180 -17.79 10.53 0.24
C ARG A 180 -17.90 11.24 1.58
N GLY A 181 -17.62 10.55 2.69
CA GLY A 181 -17.58 11.15 4.02
C GLY A 181 -16.58 12.30 4.10
N ILE A 182 -15.38 12.11 3.54
CA ILE A 182 -14.33 13.14 3.46
C ILE A 182 -14.78 14.32 2.60
N GLN A 183 -15.36 14.07 1.42
CA GLN A 183 -15.88 15.13 0.56
C GLN A 183 -16.95 15.96 1.28
N ASN A 184 -17.93 15.30 1.93
CA ASN A 184 -18.98 15.97 2.67
C ASN A 184 -18.43 16.81 3.82
N TYR A 185 -17.48 16.27 4.59
CA TYR A 185 -16.85 17.03 5.67
C TYR A 185 -16.13 18.28 5.14
N HIS A 186 -15.34 18.14 4.08
CA HIS A 186 -14.65 19.27 3.46
C HIS A 186 -15.59 20.34 2.91
N MET A 187 -16.69 19.95 2.25
CA MET A 187 -17.63 20.90 1.68
C MET A 187 -18.53 21.53 2.75
N ASP A 188 -19.12 20.71 3.62
CA ASP A 188 -20.18 21.14 4.53
C ASP A 188 -19.63 21.71 5.85
N SER A 189 -18.49 21.19 6.34
CA SER A 189 -17.89 21.66 7.60
C SER A 189 -16.78 22.68 7.38
N ASN A 190 -15.87 22.45 6.43
CA ASN A 190 -14.77 23.36 6.16
C ASN A 190 -15.13 24.49 5.17
N GLY A 191 -16.27 24.36 4.48
CA GLY A 191 -16.69 25.33 3.46
C GLY A 191 -15.73 25.37 2.27
N TRP A 192 -15.15 24.23 1.88
CA TRP A 192 -14.29 24.13 0.71
C TRP A 192 -15.12 23.84 -0.55
N PRO A 193 -14.60 24.17 -1.75
CA PRO A 193 -15.35 23.90 -2.98
C PRO A 193 -15.59 22.42 -3.21
N ASP A 194 -14.66 21.58 -2.77
CA ASP A 194 -14.64 20.13 -3.02
C ASP A 194 -13.69 19.47 -2.02
N ILE A 195 -13.56 18.14 -2.10
CA ILE A 195 -12.51 17.39 -1.41
C ILE A 195 -11.14 18.01 -1.62
N ALA A 196 -10.30 18.08 -0.58
CA ALA A 196 -9.01 18.78 -0.65
C ALA A 196 -7.95 18.09 -1.50
N TYR A 197 -8.00 16.76 -1.59
CA TYR A 197 -6.97 15.95 -2.22
C TYR A 197 -7.20 15.82 -3.73
N ASN A 198 -6.11 15.74 -4.50
CA ASN A 198 -6.17 15.42 -5.93
C ASN A 198 -6.58 13.95 -6.15
N PHE A 199 -5.98 13.05 -5.36
CA PHE A 199 -6.29 11.61 -5.34
C PHE A 199 -6.25 11.10 -3.91
N LEU A 200 -7.02 10.05 -3.65
CA LEU A 200 -6.99 9.26 -2.42
C LEU A 200 -6.69 7.81 -2.78
N VAL A 201 -6.17 7.02 -1.84
CA VAL A 201 -5.90 5.60 -2.05
C VAL A 201 -6.57 4.82 -0.93
N GLY A 202 -7.42 3.86 -1.29
CA GLY A 202 -8.07 2.95 -0.36
C GLY A 202 -7.19 1.77 -0.03
N GLU A 203 -7.49 1.07 1.07
CA GLU A 203 -6.78 -0.17 1.43
C GLU A 203 -7.30 -1.37 0.62
N ASP A 204 -8.32 -1.14 -0.21
CA ASP A 204 -8.72 -2.01 -1.32
C ASP A 204 -7.76 -1.94 -2.52
N GLY A 205 -6.72 -1.09 -2.45
CA GLY A 205 -5.68 -0.96 -3.46
C GLY A 205 -6.06 -0.06 -4.64
N GLN A 206 -7.22 0.61 -4.60
CA GLN A 206 -7.68 1.50 -5.67
C GLN A 206 -7.33 2.95 -5.39
N ALA A 207 -7.15 3.74 -6.45
CA ALA A 207 -7.06 5.19 -6.37
C ALA A 207 -8.43 5.81 -6.61
N TYR A 208 -8.83 6.77 -5.79
CA TYR A 208 -10.08 7.51 -5.92
C TYR A 208 -9.79 8.92 -6.40
N GLU A 209 -10.39 9.30 -7.52
CA GLU A 209 -10.21 10.63 -8.10
C GLU A 209 -10.89 11.69 -7.22
N GLY A 210 -10.08 12.56 -6.60
CA GLY A 210 -10.55 13.76 -5.90
C GLY A 210 -10.68 14.91 -6.88
N ARG A 211 -9.86 15.96 -6.72
CA ARG A 211 -9.80 17.08 -7.68
C ARG A 211 -9.21 16.69 -9.04
N GLY A 212 -8.53 15.55 -9.10
CA GLY A 212 -7.92 15.02 -10.31
C GLY A 212 -6.62 15.74 -10.66
N TRP A 213 -6.18 15.56 -11.90
CA TRP A 213 -4.81 15.86 -12.32
C TRP A 213 -4.45 17.34 -12.51
N ASN A 214 -5.44 18.17 -12.86
CA ASN A 214 -5.18 19.48 -13.44
C ASN A 214 -5.70 20.63 -12.58
N LYS A 215 -6.11 20.36 -11.33
CA LYS A 215 -6.73 21.34 -10.43
C LYS A 215 -5.91 21.47 -9.15
N GLU A 216 -5.84 22.69 -8.64
CA GLU A 216 -5.16 22.97 -7.37
C GLU A 216 -5.78 22.16 -6.22
N GLY A 217 -4.92 21.71 -5.30
CA GLY A 217 -5.32 21.05 -4.06
C GLY A 217 -5.91 22.02 -3.02
N ALA A 218 -6.25 21.50 -1.85
CA ALA A 218 -6.42 22.30 -0.63
C ALA A 218 -5.79 21.60 0.60
N HIS A 219 -4.85 20.69 0.35
CA HIS A 219 -4.27 19.79 1.36
C HIS A 219 -2.95 20.30 1.94
N THR A 220 -2.29 21.28 1.33
CA THR A 220 -0.97 21.76 1.79
C THR A 220 -0.86 23.27 1.62
N TYR A 221 -1.01 23.97 2.74
CA TYR A 221 -0.92 25.42 2.78
C TYR A 221 0.42 25.91 2.19
N GLY A 222 0.34 26.80 1.19
CA GLY A 222 1.50 27.33 0.47
C GLY A 222 2.04 26.48 -0.68
N TYR A 223 1.44 25.31 -0.94
CA TYR A 223 1.90 24.37 -1.99
C TYR A 223 0.73 23.70 -2.74
N ASN A 224 -0.46 24.32 -2.76
CA ASN A 224 -1.62 23.73 -3.44
C ASN A 224 -1.57 23.88 -4.97
N ASP A 225 -0.65 24.70 -5.48
CA ASP A 225 -0.50 25.15 -6.85
C ASP A 225 0.81 24.68 -7.53
N VAL A 226 1.53 23.72 -6.92
CA VAL A 226 2.85 23.25 -7.40
C VAL A 226 2.90 21.76 -7.76
#